data_AF-A0A2H4V248-F1
#
_entry.id   AF-A0A2H4V248-F1
#
_cell.length_a   1.000
_cell.length_b   1.000
_cell.length_c   1.000
_cell.angle_alpha   90.00
_cell.angle_beta   90.00
_cell.angle_gamma   90.00
#
_symmetry.space_group_name_H-M   'P 1'
#
loop_
_entity.id
_entity.type
_entity.pdbx_description
1 polymer ?
#
loop_
_entity_poly.entity_id
_entity_poly.type
_entity_poly.pdbx_seq_one_letter_code
_entity_poly.pdbx_strand_id
1 'polypeptide(L)'
;PNDVLADNLLLMDDFKKWKLIRQKLTPIFTSAKLKNMFYIIEKSARDFVELVEDNVHLRKKPFKLMTRYTTASISAAVFGIDTQVKNSMESPLVDMAFKALEPSVYAI
;
A
#
# COMPACT_ATOMS: atom_id res chain seq x y z
N PRO A 1 21.62 -21.26 4.69
CA PRO A 1 22.52 -20.52 3.77
C PRO A 1 21.83 -20.33 2.41
N ASN A 2 21.47 -19.08 2.07
CA ASN A 2 20.49 -18.66 1.05
C ASN A 2 19.02 -18.88 1.42
N ASP A 3 18.57 -18.27 2.52
CA ASP A 3 17.15 -18.01 2.71
C ASP A 3 16.74 -16.83 1.80
N VAL A 4 16.06 -17.15 0.70
CA VAL A 4 15.58 -16.16 -0.28
C VAL A 4 14.53 -15.23 0.33
N LEU A 5 13.79 -15.70 1.34
CA LEU A 5 12.79 -14.89 2.04
C LEU A 5 13.44 -13.83 2.93
N ALA A 6 14.63 -14.11 3.46
CA ALA A 6 15.41 -13.16 4.26
C ALA A 6 16.12 -12.09 3.39
N ASP A 7 16.19 -12.25 2.07
CA ASP A 7 16.85 -11.27 1.18
C ASP A 7 15.95 -10.08 0.80
N ASN A 8 15.17 -9.57 1.76
CA ASN A 8 14.36 -8.37 1.61
C ASN A 8 14.73 -7.34 2.69
N LEU A 9 14.52 -6.05 2.41
CA LEU A 9 14.95 -4.96 3.31
C LEU A 9 14.47 -5.09 4.77
N LEU A 10 13.33 -5.75 5.00
CA LEU A 10 12.72 -5.87 6.33
C LEU A 10 13.27 -7.06 7.13
N LEU A 11 13.65 -8.15 6.45
CA LEU A 11 14.08 -9.42 7.06
C LEU A 11 15.57 -9.73 6.84
N MET A 12 16.35 -8.75 6.36
CA MET A 12 17.76 -8.92 6.03
C MET A 12 18.65 -8.98 7.28
N ASP A 13 19.35 -10.10 7.45
CA ASP A 13 20.28 -10.33 8.57
C ASP A 13 21.60 -9.55 8.42
N ASP A 14 22.04 -9.28 7.19
CA ASP A 14 23.28 -8.53 6.95
C ASP A 14 23.07 -7.02 7.12
N PHE A 15 23.56 -6.50 8.25
CA PHE A 15 23.49 -5.08 8.59
C PHE A 15 24.14 -4.15 7.54
N LYS A 16 25.26 -4.55 6.91
CA LYS A 16 25.96 -3.69 5.93
C LYS A 16 25.12 -3.56 4.66
N LYS A 17 24.57 -4.67 4.19
CA LYS A 17 23.68 -4.71 3.01
C LYS A 17 22.38 -3.95 3.29
N TRP A 18 21.77 -4.15 4.47
CA TRP A 18 20.61 -3.40 4.93
C TRP A 18 20.87 -1.89 4.95
N LYS A 19 21.99 -1.47 5.54
CA LYS A 19 22.36 -0.05 5.65
C LYS A 19 22.48 0.61 4.28
N LEU A 20 23.12 -0.07 3.32
CA LEU A 20 23.27 0.41 1.95
C LEU A 20 21.92 0.59 1.24
N ILE A 21 21.04 -0.40 1.32
CA ILE A 21 19.72 -0.33 0.67
C ILE A 21 18.86 0.75 1.34
N ARG A 22 18.87 0.83 2.68
CA ARG A 22 18.14 1.87 3.43
C ARG A 22 18.61 3.27 3.05
N GLN A 23 19.92 3.49 2.94
CA GLN A 23 20.47 4.78 2.51
C GLN A 23 19.96 5.21 1.12
N LYS A 24 19.72 4.27 0.20
CA LYS A 24 19.16 4.56 -1.13
C LYS A 24 17.66 4.91 -1.09
N LEU A 25 16.90 4.37 -0.14
CA LEU A 25 15.46 4.62 -0.02
C LEU A 25 15.10 5.85 0.82
N THR A 26 15.94 6.22 1.80
CA THR A 26 15.74 7.39 2.67
C THR A 26 15.36 8.69 1.93
N PRO A 27 15.93 9.04 0.76
CA PRO A 27 15.59 10.28 0.05
C PRO A 27 14.11 10.40 -0.37
N ILE A 28 13.42 9.26 -0.55
CA ILE A 28 12.00 9.21 -0.94
C ILE A 28 11.10 9.63 0.24
N PHE A 29 11.53 9.36 1.47
CA PHE A 29 10.76 9.62 2.70
C PHE A 29 11.15 10.93 3.39
N THR A 30 11.73 11.88 2.66
CA THR A 30 12.00 13.22 3.20
C THR A 30 10.71 14.01 3.36
N SER A 31 10.66 14.94 4.33
CA SER A 31 9.45 15.75 4.58
C SER A 31 8.94 16.50 3.35
N ALA A 32 9.85 16.98 2.48
CA ALA A 32 9.48 17.64 1.24
C ALA A 32 8.80 16.67 0.26
N LYS A 33 9.33 15.45 0.09
CA LYS A 33 8.72 14.44 -0.78
C LYS A 33 7.39 13.93 -0.22
N LEU A 34 7.30 13.73 1.10
CA LEU A 34 6.05 13.38 1.76
C LEU A 34 4.97 14.46 1.56
N LYS A 35 5.34 15.74 1.69
CA LYS A 35 4.42 16.87 1.39
C LYS A 35 3.96 16.85 -0.06
N ASN A 36 4.83 16.54 -1.01
CA ASN A 36 4.44 16.44 -2.42
C ASN A 36 3.47 15.27 -2.68
N MET A 37 3.60 14.17 -1.95
CA MET A 37 2.67 13.03 -2.03
C MET A 37 1.33 13.28 -1.30
N PHE A 38 1.26 14.29 -0.42
CA PHE A 38 0.08 14.57 0.40
C PHE A 38 -1.19 14.80 -0.43
N TYR A 39 -1.08 15.53 -1.55
CA TYR A 39 -2.21 15.78 -2.45
C TYR A 39 -2.85 14.48 -2.97
N ILE A 40 -2.03 13.46 -3.28
CA ILE A 40 -2.51 12.16 -3.77
C ILE A 40 -3.23 11.39 -2.65
N ILE A 41 -2.71 11.46 -1.43
CA ILE A 41 -3.32 10.86 -0.25
C ILE A 41 -4.66 11.55 0.05
N GLU A 42 -4.71 12.87 -0.05
CA GLU A 42 -5.94 13.66 0.15
C GLU A 42 -7.00 13.31 -0.90
N LYS A 43 -6.62 13.22 -2.19
CA LYS A 43 -7.52 12.74 -3.26
C LYS A 43 -8.08 11.36 -2.93
N SER A 44 -7.22 10.42 -2.56
CA SER A 44 -7.63 9.05 -2.18
C SER A 44 -8.58 9.03 -0.98
N ALA A 45 -8.44 9.97 -0.04
CA ALA A 45 -9.33 10.10 1.10
C ALA A 45 -10.72 10.62 0.71
N ARG A 46 -10.82 11.54 -0.26
CA ARG A 46 -12.12 11.99 -0.78
C ARG A 46 -12.86 10.85 -1.47
N ASP A 47 -12.19 10.14 -2.37
CA ASP A 47 -12.74 8.97 -3.07
C ASP A 47 -13.20 7.88 -2.09
N PHE A 48 -12.47 7.72 -0.97
CA PHE A 48 -12.86 6.81 0.10
C PHE A 48 -14.14 7.23 0.80
N VAL A 49 -14.31 8.51 1.10
CA VAL A 49 -15.54 9.03 1.74
C VAL A 49 -16.74 8.80 0.81
N GLU A 50 -16.62 9.15 -0.47
CA GLU A 50 -17.67 8.92 -1.48
C GLU A 50 -18.05 7.44 -1.57
N LEU A 51 -17.07 6.53 -1.63
CA LEU A 51 -17.31 5.08 -1.64
C LEU A 51 -18.12 4.60 -0.42
N VAL A 52 -17.85 5.18 0.76
CA VAL A 52 -18.48 4.81 2.04
C VAL A 52 -19.89 5.40 2.19
N GLU A 53 -20.14 6.55 1.58
CA GLU A 53 -21.47 7.15 1.47
C GLU A 53 -22.36 6.34 0.53
N ASP A 54 -21.85 5.97 -0.65
CA ASP A 54 -22.61 5.21 -1.65
C ASP A 54 -22.89 3.76 -1.24
N ASN A 55 -22.06 3.18 -0.36
CA ASN A 55 -22.13 1.76 -0.02
C ASN A 55 -22.28 1.52 1.49
N VAL A 56 -23.50 1.72 2.00
CA VAL A 56 -23.85 1.50 3.42
C VAL A 56 -23.49 0.09 3.91
N HIS A 57 -23.54 -0.93 3.03
CA HIS A 57 -23.17 -2.31 3.38
C HIS A 57 -21.67 -2.49 3.65
N LEU A 58 -20.79 -1.69 3.04
CA LEU A 58 -19.35 -1.76 3.27
C LEU A 58 -18.95 -1.26 4.68
N ARG A 59 -19.79 -0.42 5.30
CA ARG A 59 -19.61 0.02 6.69
C ARG A 59 -19.62 -1.14 7.69
N LYS A 60 -20.25 -2.26 7.34
CA LYS A 60 -20.24 -3.49 8.17
C LYS A 60 -18.89 -4.22 8.17
N LYS A 61 -17.95 -3.85 7.30
CA LYS A 61 -16.62 -4.46 7.18
C LYS A 61 -15.50 -3.41 7.25
N PRO A 62 -15.33 -2.75 8.42
CA PRO A 62 -14.39 -1.63 8.57
C PRO A 62 -12.94 -1.99 8.25
N PHE A 63 -12.49 -3.20 8.62
CA PHE A 63 -11.14 -3.67 8.30
C PHE A 63 -10.87 -3.74 6.79
N LYS A 64 -11.78 -4.38 6.03
CA LYS A 64 -11.64 -4.48 4.57
C LYS A 64 -11.63 -3.10 3.92
N LEU A 65 -12.44 -2.18 4.45
CA LEU A 65 -12.54 -0.83 3.97
C LEU A 65 -11.23 -0.03 4.22
N MET A 66 -10.65 -0.13 5.42
CA MET A 66 -9.37 0.49 5.76
C MET A 66 -8.19 -0.09 4.99
N THR A 67 -8.16 -1.40 4.77
CA THR A 67 -7.13 -2.04 3.93
C THR A 67 -7.21 -1.53 2.50
N ARG A 68 -8.43 -1.42 1.93
CA ARG A 68 -8.64 -0.90 0.57
C ARG A 68 -8.15 0.54 0.44
N TYR A 69 -8.48 1.41 1.41
CA TYR A 69 -7.97 2.79 1.44
C TYR A 69 -6.46 2.88 1.53
N THR A 70 -5.85 2.14 2.48
CA THR A 70 -4.40 2.15 2.68
C THR A 70 -3.66 1.68 1.44
N THR A 71 -4.11 0.57 0.83
CA THR A 71 -3.49 0.03 -0.37
C THR A 71 -3.67 0.97 -1.56
N ALA A 72 -4.86 1.52 -1.79
CA ALA A 72 -5.11 2.46 -2.89
C ALA A 72 -4.26 3.73 -2.74
N SER A 73 -4.24 4.32 -1.54
CA SER A 73 -3.50 5.55 -1.26
C SER A 73 -1.99 5.39 -1.47
N ILE A 74 -1.41 4.29 -0.99
CA ILE A 74 0.02 3.98 -1.18
C ILE A 74 0.31 3.66 -2.65
N SER A 75 -0.59 2.94 -3.33
CA SER A 75 -0.44 2.59 -4.75
C SER A 75 -0.37 3.84 -5.62
N ALA A 76 -1.26 4.80 -5.38
CA ALA A 76 -1.27 6.06 -6.09
C ALA A 76 -0.04 6.93 -5.74
N ALA A 77 0.29 7.06 -4.44
CA ALA A 77 1.37 7.96 -3.99
C ALA A 77 2.78 7.48 -4.38
N VAL A 78 3.05 6.17 -4.31
CA VAL A 78 4.39 5.61 -4.51
C VAL A 78 4.60 5.11 -5.94
N PHE A 79 3.61 4.43 -6.52
CA PHE A 79 3.74 3.84 -7.86
C PHE A 79 3.17 4.72 -8.96
N GLY A 80 2.52 5.84 -8.62
CA GLY A 80 1.90 6.72 -9.61
C GLY A 80 0.77 6.05 -10.38
N ILE A 81 0.19 4.98 -9.82
CA ILE A 81 -0.94 4.27 -10.43
C ILE A 81 -2.19 5.09 -10.14
N ASP A 82 -2.40 6.15 -10.92
CA ASP A 82 -3.69 6.83 -11.02
C ASP A 82 -4.51 6.00 -12.01
N THR A 83 -5.27 5.04 -11.49
CA THR A 83 -6.25 4.36 -12.33
C THR A 83 -7.24 5.42 -12.80
N GLN A 84 -7.27 5.72 -14.10
CA GLN A 84 -8.36 6.47 -14.73
C GLN A 84 -9.68 5.68 -14.74
N VAL A 85 -9.92 4.95 -13.65
CA VAL A 85 -11.15 4.28 -13.32
C VAL A 85 -11.89 5.26 -12.42
N LYS A 86 -13.21 5.32 -12.59
CA LYS A 86 -14.12 6.22 -11.90
C LYS A 86 -13.93 6.27 -10.37
N ASN A 87 -13.28 5.24 -9.79
CA ASN A 87 -12.85 5.15 -8.40
C ASN A 87 -11.38 4.66 -8.33
N SER A 88 -10.51 5.39 -7.62
CA SER A 88 -9.12 4.99 -7.29
C SER A 88 -9.01 3.68 -6.48
N MET A 89 -10.15 3.14 -6.09
CA MET A 89 -10.34 2.01 -5.18
C MET A 89 -10.49 0.66 -5.89
N GLU A 90 -10.54 0.66 -7.22
CA GLU A 90 -10.67 -0.51 -8.09
C GLU A 90 -9.38 -0.73 -8.92
N SER A 91 -8.24 -0.73 -8.23
CA SER A 91 -6.97 -1.10 -8.84
C SER A 91 -6.75 -2.62 -8.74
N PRO A 92 -6.24 -3.29 -9.79
CA PRO A 92 -5.81 -4.69 -9.71
C PRO A 92 -4.81 -4.93 -8.57
N LEU A 93 -4.03 -3.92 -8.18
CA LEU A 93 -3.09 -4.00 -7.07
C LEU A 93 -3.80 -4.12 -5.72
N VAL A 94 -4.95 -3.46 -5.55
CA VAL A 94 -5.79 -3.59 -4.35
C VAL A 94 -6.28 -5.03 -4.20
N ASP A 95 -6.77 -5.62 -5.30
CA ASP A 95 -7.25 -7.00 -5.28
C ASP A 95 -6.11 -8.00 -5.04
N MET A 96 -4.93 -7.77 -5.62
CA MET A 96 -3.73 -8.57 -5.35
C MET A 96 -3.30 -8.46 -3.88
N ALA A 97 -3.36 -7.27 -3.28
CA ALA A 97 -3.02 -7.08 -1.87
C ALA A 97 -3.98 -7.82 -0.95
N PHE A 98 -5.28 -7.84 -1.26
CA PHE A 98 -6.25 -8.65 -0.51
C PHE A 98 -5.95 -10.14 -0.61
N LYS A 99 -5.67 -10.65 -1.82
CA LYS A 99 -5.29 -12.06 -2.01
C LYS A 99 -4.00 -12.43 -1.28
N ALA A 100 -3.02 -11.52 -1.21
CA ALA A 100 -1.77 -11.75 -0.49
C ALA A 100 -1.96 -11.80 1.04
N LEU A 101 -2.99 -11.13 1.56
CA LEU A 101 -3.35 -11.13 2.98
C LEU A 101 -4.31 -12.27 3.36
N GLU A 102 -4.92 -12.93 2.38
CA GLU A 102 -5.77 -14.09 2.63
C GLU A 102 -4.92 -15.26 3.15
N PRO A 103 -5.33 -15.91 4.25
CA PRO A 103 -4.58 -17.05 4.78
C PRO A 103 -4.58 -18.19 3.74
N SER A 104 -3.39 -18.57 3.30
CA SER A 104 -3.18 -19.74 2.44
C SER A 104 -3.34 -21.00 3.27
N VAL A 105 -4.30 -21.86 2.88
CA VAL A 105 -4.50 -23.20 3.47
C VAL A 105 -3.32 -24.16 3.23
N TYR A 106 -2.38 -23.80 2.35
CA TYR A 106 -1.17 -24.58 2.05
C TYR A 106 0.04 -24.21 2.94
N ALA A 107 -0.12 -23.26 3.87
CA ALA A 107 0.96 -22.78 4.74
C ALA A 107 0.87 -23.31 6.19
N ILE A 108 0.05 -24.34 6.43
CA ILE A 108 -0.02 -25.07 7.72
C ILE A 108 0.49 -26.49 7.50
#